data_AF-A0A6C0K3L0-F1
#
_entry.id   AF-A0A6C0K3L0-F1
#
_cell.length_a   1.000
_cell.length_b   1.000
_cell.length_c   1.000
_cell.angle_alpha   90.00
_cell.angle_beta   90.00
_cell.angle_gamma   90.00
#
_symmetry.space_group_name_H-M   'P 1'
#
loop_
_entity.id
_entity.type
_entity.pdbx_description
1 polymer ?
#
loop_
_entity_poly.entity_id
_entity_poly.type
_entity_poly.pdbx_seq_one_letter_code
_entity_poly.pdbx_strand_id
1 'polypeptide(L)'
;MSLPGLIAQPLGLIGTMSPIDSILGVFNSNLYFVGIMMLILNLGGRFIAMEISKEQELFFQHPWVRRLLIFVVLFVATRNLLVSFWLTIFVVLTLGYLFNENSAFCILGKGGASGATCTKDTKAADGKPPAAGMTPEEMEIFRRLNEKKGRYDSAAEQAKKDAEKRSKFADPTMVYVANMSLLH
;
A
#
# COMPACT_ATOMS: atom_id res chain seq x y z
N MET A 1 -64.73 -44.23 -3.73
CA MET A 1 -64.46 -43.82 -5.13
C MET A 1 -63.41 -42.72 -5.06
N SER A 2 -62.20 -43.05 -5.51
CA SER A 2 -60.97 -42.27 -5.33
C SER A 2 -61.01 -40.95 -6.11
N LEU A 3 -60.76 -39.83 -5.43
CA LEU A 3 -60.40 -38.58 -6.09
C LEU A 3 -59.11 -38.79 -6.89
N PRO A 4 -59.05 -38.41 -8.18
CA PRO A 4 -57.78 -38.32 -8.88
C PRO A 4 -57.04 -37.09 -8.37
N GLY A 5 -55.94 -37.32 -7.65
CA GLY A 5 -54.99 -36.28 -7.29
C GLY A 5 -54.37 -35.69 -8.54
N LEU A 6 -54.57 -34.38 -8.74
CA LEU A 6 -53.75 -33.56 -9.63
C LEU A 6 -52.33 -33.55 -9.07
N ILE A 7 -51.47 -34.40 -9.64
CA ILE A 7 -50.04 -34.37 -9.38
C ILE A 7 -49.49 -33.16 -10.13
N ALA A 8 -49.27 -32.08 -9.39
CA ALA A 8 -48.48 -30.95 -9.85
C ALA A 8 -47.10 -31.45 -10.26
N GLN A 9 -46.71 -31.20 -11.51
CA GLN A 9 -45.37 -31.48 -12.01
C GLN A 9 -44.35 -30.62 -11.26
N PRO A 10 -43.18 -31.12 -10.86
CA PRO A 10 -42.00 -30.27 -10.87
C PRO A 10 -41.54 -30.18 -12.33
N LEU A 11 -41.81 -29.03 -12.95
CA LEU A 11 -41.20 -28.59 -14.19
C LEU A 11 -39.68 -28.65 -13.99
N GLY A 12 -39.05 -29.73 -14.43
CA GLY A 12 -37.60 -29.86 -14.46
C GLY A 12 -37.06 -28.73 -15.33
N LEU A 13 -36.57 -27.68 -14.69
CA LEU A 13 -35.69 -26.71 -15.33
C LEU A 13 -34.52 -27.51 -15.88
N ILE A 14 -34.55 -27.75 -17.20
CA ILE A 14 -33.39 -28.20 -17.96
C ILE A 14 -32.40 -27.04 -17.83
N GLY A 15 -31.58 -27.10 -16.78
CA GLY A 15 -30.43 -26.24 -16.61
C GLY A 15 -29.56 -26.47 -17.83
N THR A 16 -29.52 -25.50 -18.74
CA THR A 16 -28.55 -25.44 -19.81
C THR A 16 -27.19 -25.49 -19.13
N MET A 17 -26.52 -26.66 -19.11
CA MET A 17 -25.16 -26.75 -18.60
C MET A 17 -24.32 -25.85 -19.49
N SER A 18 -24.02 -24.66 -19.00
CA SER A 18 -23.15 -23.78 -19.74
C SER A 18 -21.78 -24.46 -19.82
N PRO A 19 -21.05 -24.34 -20.92
CA PRO A 19 -19.72 -24.95 -21.04
C PRO A 19 -18.77 -24.52 -19.92
N ILE A 20 -19.05 -23.36 -19.31
CA ILE A 20 -18.34 -22.84 -18.13
C ILE A 20 -18.62 -23.70 -16.90
N ASP A 21 -19.88 -24.07 -16.64
CA ASP A 21 -20.26 -24.91 -15.50
C ASP A 21 -19.63 -26.30 -15.57
N SER A 22 -19.50 -26.86 -16.78
CA SER A 22 -18.82 -28.14 -17.00
C SER A 22 -17.33 -28.07 -16.63
N ILE A 23 -16.63 -27.01 -17.06
CA ILE A 23 -15.21 -26.82 -16.72
C ILE A 23 -15.06 -26.61 -15.21
N LEU A 24 -15.89 -25.76 -14.60
CA LEU A 24 -15.88 -25.51 -13.16
C LEU A 24 -16.16 -26.78 -12.35
N GLY A 25 -17.09 -27.61 -12.83
CA GLY A 25 -17.40 -28.91 -12.24
C GLY A 25 -16.18 -29.82 -12.18
N VAL A 26 -15.41 -29.90 -13.27
CA VAL A 26 -14.18 -30.73 -13.33
C VAL A 26 -13.16 -30.30 -12.29
N PHE A 27 -12.91 -28.99 -12.12
CA PHE A 27 -11.94 -28.50 -11.13
C PHE A 27 -12.42 -28.68 -9.70
N ASN A 28 -13.71 -28.46 -9.44
CA ASN A 28 -14.29 -28.59 -8.10
C ASN A 28 -14.33 -30.05 -7.61
N SER A 29 -14.58 -31.02 -8.49
CA SER A 29 -14.59 -32.43 -8.13
C SER A 29 -13.20 -33.08 -8.10
N ASN A 30 -12.17 -32.41 -8.62
CA ASN A 30 -10.84 -32.99 -8.73
C ASN A 30 -10.11 -32.99 -7.38
N LEU A 31 -9.94 -34.19 -6.80
CA LEU A 31 -9.26 -34.37 -5.51
C LEU A 31 -7.79 -33.89 -5.52
N TYR A 32 -7.09 -33.97 -6.66
CA TYR A 32 -5.72 -33.49 -6.76
C TYR A 32 -5.64 -31.97 -6.66
N PHE A 33 -6.52 -31.26 -7.37
CA PHE A 33 -6.61 -29.81 -7.30
C PHE A 33 -6.94 -29.34 -5.88
N VAL A 34 -7.93 -29.98 -5.26
CA VAL A 34 -8.34 -29.73 -3.88
C VAL A 34 -7.19 -29.99 -2.89
N GLY A 35 -6.45 -31.09 -3.09
CA GLY A 35 -5.28 -31.44 -2.29
C GLY A 35 -4.12 -30.45 -2.43
N ILE A 36 -3.83 -29.98 -3.65
CA ILE A 36 -2.81 -28.96 -3.91
C ILE A 36 -3.16 -27.66 -3.20
N MET A 37 -4.42 -27.21 -3.25
CA MET A 37 -4.86 -26.00 -2.54
C MET A 37 -4.72 -26.14 -1.03
N MET A 38 -4.99 -27.34 -0.47
CA MET A 38 -4.78 -27.61 0.96
C MET A 38 -3.29 -27.59 1.36
N LEU A 39 -2.41 -28.07 0.48
CA LEU A 39 -0.96 -27.99 0.70
C LEU A 39 -0.46 -26.54 0.64
N ILE A 40 -0.87 -25.77 -0.36
CA ILE A 40 -0.51 -24.35 -0.49
C ILE A 40 -0.94 -23.58 0.77
N LEU A 41 -2.13 -23.86 1.31
CA LEU A 41 -2.61 -23.27 2.55
C LEU A 41 -1.71 -23.60 3.75
N ASN A 42 -1.34 -24.87 3.92
CA ASN A 42 -0.47 -25.30 5.00
C ASN A 42 0.95 -24.74 4.89
N LEU A 43 1.48 -24.63 3.66
CA LEU A 43 2.75 -23.97 3.41
C LEU A 43 2.66 -22.48 3.75
N GLY A 44 1.62 -21.78 3.29
CA GLY A 44 1.38 -20.37 3.58
C GLY A 44 1.33 -20.07 5.08
N GLY A 45 0.66 -20.92 5.88
CA GLY A 45 0.62 -20.78 7.34
C GLY A 45 2.00 -20.93 8.00
N ARG A 46 2.83 -21.86 7.53
CA ARG A 46 4.19 -22.08 8.07
C ARG A 46 5.16 -20.96 7.68
N PHE A 47 5.00 -20.34 6.51
CA PHE A 47 5.79 -19.18 6.07
C PHE A 47 5.40 -17.87 6.77
N ILE A 48 4.16 -17.76 7.27
CA ILE A 48 3.76 -16.63 8.13
C ILE A 48 4.35 -16.80 9.56
N ALA A 49 4.59 -18.04 10.00
CA ALA A 49 5.01 -18.35 11.38
C ALA A 49 6.53 -18.59 11.56
N MET A 50 7.27 -18.97 10.52
CA MET A 50 8.73 -19.17 10.59
C MET A 50 9.46 -18.03 9.90
N GLU A 51 10.50 -17.52 10.54
CA GLU A 51 11.38 -16.44 10.08
C GLU A 51 11.74 -16.60 8.58
N ILE A 52 11.06 -15.81 7.77
CA ILE A 52 11.15 -15.85 6.31
C ILE A 52 12.48 -15.22 5.89
N SER A 53 13.17 -15.80 4.90
CA SER A 53 14.32 -15.13 4.30
C SER A 53 13.88 -13.79 3.69
N LYS A 54 14.75 -12.77 3.70
CA LYS A 54 14.42 -11.41 3.20
C LYS A 54 13.80 -11.40 1.80
N GLU A 55 14.28 -12.28 0.92
CA GLU A 55 13.76 -12.42 -0.45
C GLU A 55 12.36 -13.07 -0.48
N GLN A 56 12.08 -14.00 0.43
CA GLN A 56 10.78 -14.66 0.53
C GLN A 56 9.74 -13.71 1.14
N GLU A 57 10.15 -12.89 2.11
CA GLU A 57 9.29 -11.85 2.67
C GLU A 57 8.83 -10.87 1.58
N LEU A 58 9.75 -10.40 0.73
CA LEU A 58 9.42 -9.50 -0.37
C LEU A 58 8.40 -10.12 -1.36
N PHE A 59 8.53 -11.42 -1.63
CA PHE A 59 7.56 -12.14 -2.46
C PHE A 59 6.17 -12.19 -1.81
N PHE A 60 6.07 -12.46 -0.51
CA PHE A 60 4.78 -12.49 0.21
C PHE A 60 4.19 -11.10 0.46
N GLN A 61 5.01 -10.07 0.54
CA GLN A 61 4.56 -8.68 0.60
C GLN A 61 3.92 -8.21 -0.72
N HIS A 62 4.14 -8.93 -1.83
CA HIS A 62 3.54 -8.58 -3.11
C HIS A 62 2.00 -8.63 -3.02
N PRO A 63 1.28 -7.56 -3.40
CA PRO A 63 -0.16 -7.46 -3.18
C PRO A 63 -0.96 -8.54 -3.91
N TRP A 64 -0.46 -9.03 -5.05
CA TRP A 64 -1.04 -10.16 -5.77
C TRP A 64 -0.92 -11.48 -5.00
N VAL A 65 0.23 -11.75 -4.38
CA VAL A 65 0.46 -12.97 -3.61
C VAL A 65 -0.42 -12.98 -2.37
N ARG A 66 -0.54 -11.84 -1.67
CA ARG A 66 -1.45 -11.70 -0.52
C ARG A 66 -2.91 -12.00 -0.90
N ARG A 67 -3.40 -11.47 -2.03
CA ARG A 67 -4.77 -11.73 -2.53
C ARG A 67 -4.97 -13.19 -2.92
N LEU A 68 -3.96 -13.81 -3.53
CA LEU A 68 -3.98 -15.23 -3.88
C LEU A 68 -4.06 -16.12 -2.64
N LEU A 69 -3.34 -15.80 -1.56
CA LEU A 69 -3.43 -16.55 -0.31
C LEU A 69 -4.84 -16.50 0.30
N ILE A 70 -5.49 -15.33 0.30
CA ILE A 70 -6.88 -15.19 0.75
C ILE A 70 -7.81 -16.06 -0.10
N PHE A 71 -7.62 -16.07 -1.42
CA PHE A 71 -8.38 -16.95 -2.31
C PHE A 71 -8.22 -18.43 -1.96
N VAL A 72 -6.99 -18.89 -1.73
CA VAL A 72 -6.71 -20.29 -1.37
C VAL A 72 -7.42 -20.68 -0.07
N VAL A 73 -7.37 -19.81 0.95
CA VAL A 73 -8.09 -20.02 2.22
C VAL A 73 -9.60 -20.19 1.98
N LEU A 74 -10.20 -19.26 1.21
CA LEU A 74 -11.64 -19.28 0.92
C LEU A 74 -12.05 -20.45 0.04
N PHE A 75 -11.21 -20.85 -0.91
CA PHE A 75 -11.46 -22.02 -1.75
C PHE A 75 -11.44 -23.32 -0.93
N VAL A 76 -10.48 -23.48 -0.02
CA VAL A 76 -10.43 -24.65 0.88
C VAL A 76 -11.68 -24.72 1.74
N ALA A 77 -12.19 -23.59 2.22
CA ALA A 77 -13.42 -23.51 3.03
C ALA A 77 -14.70 -23.82 2.23
N THR A 78 -14.81 -23.34 1.00
CA THR A 78 -16.04 -23.44 0.19
C THR A 78 -16.07 -24.65 -0.74
N ARG A 79 -14.91 -25.22 -1.10
CA ARG A 79 -14.76 -26.30 -2.10
C ARG A 79 -15.40 -26.00 -3.46
N ASN A 80 -15.61 -24.73 -3.79
CA ASN A 80 -16.21 -24.29 -5.05
C ASN A 80 -15.47 -23.08 -5.62
N LEU A 81 -14.83 -23.25 -6.77
CA LEU A 81 -13.97 -22.26 -7.42
C LEU A 81 -14.71 -20.98 -7.79
N LEU A 82 -15.94 -21.08 -8.29
CA LEU A 82 -16.72 -19.91 -8.69
C LEU A 82 -17.15 -19.11 -7.46
N VAL A 83 -17.64 -19.81 -6.43
CA VAL A 83 -18.06 -19.16 -5.17
C VAL A 83 -16.86 -18.54 -4.46
N SER A 84 -15.73 -19.24 -4.38
CA SER A 84 -14.51 -18.73 -3.73
C SER A 84 -13.93 -17.52 -4.46
N PHE A 85 -14.01 -17.48 -5.79
CA PHE A 85 -13.55 -16.34 -6.58
C PHE A 85 -14.36 -15.08 -6.28
N TRP A 86 -15.69 -15.15 -6.36
CA TRP A 86 -16.55 -14.01 -6.05
C TRP A 86 -16.46 -13.59 -4.59
N LEU A 87 -16.38 -14.56 -3.67
CA LEU A 87 -16.19 -14.30 -2.25
C LEU A 87 -14.86 -13.61 -1.97
N THR A 88 -13.79 -13.99 -2.67
CA THR A 88 -12.48 -13.32 -2.54
C THR A 88 -12.56 -11.88 -3.04
N ILE A 89 -13.19 -11.61 -4.18
CA ILE A 89 -13.39 -10.24 -4.66
C ILE A 89 -14.15 -9.43 -3.62
N PHE A 90 -15.24 -9.97 -3.08
CA PHE A 90 -16.04 -9.33 -2.05
C PHE A 90 -15.21 -9.03 -0.79
N VAL A 91 -14.42 -10.00 -0.31
CA VAL A 91 -13.57 -9.85 0.88
C VAL A 91 -12.44 -8.86 0.64
N VAL A 92 -11.77 -8.89 -0.52
CA VAL A 92 -10.70 -7.95 -0.86
C VAL A 92 -11.24 -6.53 -1.03
N LEU A 93 -12.43 -6.37 -1.61
CA LEU A 93 -13.09 -5.08 -1.71
C LEU A 93 -13.51 -4.58 -0.32
N THR A 94 -14.10 -5.46 0.50
CA THR A 94 -14.58 -5.09 1.83
C THR A 94 -13.42 -4.77 2.77
N LEU A 95 -12.42 -5.64 2.90
CA LEU A 95 -11.27 -5.42 3.77
C LEU A 95 -10.28 -4.39 3.21
N GLY A 96 -10.06 -4.39 1.90
CA GLY A 96 -9.07 -3.54 1.25
C GLY A 96 -9.57 -2.15 0.88
N TYR A 97 -10.89 -1.94 0.80
CA TYR A 97 -11.50 -0.67 0.39
C TYR A 97 -12.55 -0.13 1.36
N LEU A 98 -13.37 -0.99 1.95
CA LEU A 98 -14.46 -0.58 2.85
C LEU A 98 -13.97 -0.38 4.30
N PHE A 99 -13.09 -1.27 4.76
CA PHE A 99 -12.55 -1.31 6.11
C PHE A 99 -11.09 -0.87 6.24
N ASN A 100 -10.43 -0.57 5.12
CA ASN A 100 -9.08 -0.05 5.14
C ASN A 100 -9.11 1.47 5.36
N GLU A 101 -8.40 1.93 6.38
CA GLU A 101 -8.36 3.34 6.83
C GLU A 101 -7.60 4.25 5.86
N ASN A 102 -6.89 3.67 4.88
CA ASN A 102 -6.19 4.38 3.80
C ASN A 102 -7.02 4.40 2.49
N SER A 103 -8.19 3.77 2.45
CA SER A 103 -9.06 3.77 1.27
C SER A 103 -10.17 4.81 1.37
N ALA A 104 -10.59 5.32 0.20
CA ALA A 104 -11.47 6.47 0.03
C ALA A 104 -12.88 6.38 0.64
N PHE A 105 -13.19 5.40 1.48
CA PHE A 105 -14.49 5.25 2.12
C PHE A 105 -14.44 5.16 3.65
N CYS A 106 -13.25 5.12 4.29
CA CYS A 106 -13.00 4.80 5.73
C CYS A 106 -14.27 4.70 6.59
N ILE A 107 -14.95 3.55 6.55
CA ILE A 107 -16.21 3.34 7.29
C ILE A 107 -15.94 3.01 8.76
N LEU A 108 -14.75 2.50 9.09
CA LEU A 108 -14.36 2.12 10.46
C LEU A 108 -13.55 3.18 11.22
N GLY A 109 -13.08 4.24 10.56
CA GLY A 109 -12.40 5.36 11.23
C GLY A 109 -13.42 6.30 11.89
N LYS A 110 -13.08 6.85 13.07
CA LYS A 110 -13.89 7.88 13.76
C LYS A 110 -14.05 9.13 12.87
N GLY A 111 -15.05 9.15 12.00
CA GLY A 111 -15.33 10.27 11.10
C GLY A 111 -15.89 9.90 9.72
N GLY A 112 -16.84 8.96 9.62
CA GLY A 112 -17.38 8.50 8.34
C GLY A 112 -18.55 9.33 7.77
N ALA A 113 -18.32 9.86 6.55
CA ALA A 113 -19.18 10.65 5.63
C ALA A 113 -19.59 12.07 6.12
N SER A 114 -19.18 13.17 5.47
CA SER A 114 -19.40 13.50 4.05
C SER A 114 -18.11 13.91 3.30
N GLY A 115 -17.83 13.23 2.18
CA GLY A 115 -16.71 13.54 1.26
C GLY A 115 -15.37 12.93 1.70
N ALA A 116 -15.25 11.60 1.68
CA ALA A 116 -14.03 10.88 2.07
C ALA A 116 -12.82 11.15 1.13
N THR A 117 -11.55 10.82 1.44
CA THR A 117 -10.64 11.49 2.38
C THR A 117 -11.20 11.70 3.77
N CYS A 118 -11.29 10.65 4.59
CA CYS A 118 -11.92 10.76 5.91
C CYS A 118 -11.08 11.65 6.85
N THR A 119 -11.40 12.94 6.74
CA THR A 119 -11.35 14.03 7.70
C THR A 119 -9.99 14.26 8.35
N LYS A 120 -9.30 15.28 7.83
CA LYS A 120 -8.01 15.81 8.30
C LYS A 120 -7.92 16.17 9.78
N ASP A 121 -9.00 16.08 10.55
CA ASP A 121 -9.06 16.41 11.97
C ASP A 121 -10.07 15.43 12.56
N THR A 122 -9.72 14.38 13.31
CA THR A 122 -9.80 14.39 14.77
C THR A 122 -9.36 13.02 15.33
N LYS A 123 -8.14 13.00 15.87
CA LYS A 123 -7.62 12.22 17.00
C LYS A 123 -8.38 10.97 17.52
N ALA A 124 -7.56 9.93 17.77
CA ALA A 124 -7.57 9.00 18.92
C ALA A 124 -8.03 7.55 18.66
N ALA A 125 -7.06 6.69 18.32
CA ALA A 125 -6.95 5.31 18.82
C ALA A 125 -5.53 4.75 18.66
N ASP A 126 -4.52 5.41 19.25
CA ASP A 126 -3.33 4.75 19.81
C ASP A 126 -2.53 5.78 20.62
N GLY A 127 -2.67 5.71 21.94
CA GLY A 127 -1.66 6.06 22.97
C GLY A 127 -0.79 7.33 22.91
N LYS A 128 -0.98 8.31 22.01
CA LYS A 128 -0.19 9.54 21.98
C LYS A 128 -1.08 10.75 21.69
N PRO A 129 -1.15 11.75 22.60
CA PRO A 129 -1.88 12.98 22.32
C PRO A 129 -1.20 13.72 21.16
N PRO A 130 -1.95 14.20 20.15
CA PRO A 130 -1.39 14.97 19.06
C PRO A 130 -1.10 16.39 19.56
N ALA A 131 0.16 16.67 19.83
CA ALA A 131 0.61 18.04 19.99
C ALA A 131 0.84 18.59 18.58
N ALA A 132 0.23 19.73 18.30
CA ALA A 132 0.55 20.57 17.16
C ALA A 132 2.00 21.07 17.32
N GLY A 133 2.93 20.24 16.87
CA GLY A 133 4.36 20.46 16.95
C GLY A 133 5.07 19.29 16.29
N MET A 134 6.13 19.56 15.53
CA MET A 134 7.02 18.53 15.02
C MET A 134 7.35 17.57 16.16
N THR A 135 7.36 16.27 15.89
CA THR A 135 7.86 15.30 16.87
C THR A 135 9.26 15.72 17.33
N PRO A 136 9.67 15.42 18.57
CA PRO A 136 10.98 15.83 19.08
C PRO A 136 12.14 15.39 18.17
N GLU A 137 11.98 14.31 17.41
CA GLU A 137 12.95 13.85 16.41
C GLU A 137 12.93 14.71 15.13
N GLU A 138 11.74 15.00 14.58
CA GLU A 138 11.61 15.86 13.41
C GLU A 138 12.11 17.29 13.66
N MET A 139 11.97 17.80 14.89
CA MET A 139 12.46 19.14 15.24
C MET A 139 14.00 19.19 15.28
N GLU A 140 14.66 18.12 15.71
CA GLU A 140 16.12 18.00 15.64
C GLU A 140 16.60 17.85 14.19
N ILE A 141 15.89 17.06 13.38
CA ILE A 141 16.18 16.96 11.94
C ILE A 141 16.05 18.33 11.27
N PHE A 142 14.98 19.07 11.57
CA PHE A 142 14.75 20.41 11.02
C PHE A 142 15.83 21.41 11.47
N ARG A 143 16.23 21.37 12.74
CA ARG A 143 17.33 22.21 13.27
C ARG A 143 18.63 21.92 12.54
N ARG A 144 18.99 20.64 12.38
CA ARG A 144 20.20 20.22 11.64
C ARG A 144 20.14 20.60 10.17
N LEU A 145 18.98 20.47 9.54
CA LEU A 145 18.81 20.86 8.13
C LEU A 145 18.97 22.37 7.95
N ASN A 146 18.41 23.16 8.87
CA ASN A 146 18.48 24.61 8.81
C ASN A 146 19.90 25.13 9.11
N GLU A 147 20.60 24.52 10.07
CA GLU A 147 22.02 24.80 10.33
C GLU A 147 22.89 24.46 9.11
N LYS A 148 22.66 23.28 8.50
CA LYS A 148 23.40 22.86 7.32
C LYS A 148 23.13 23.77 6.12
N LYS A 149 21.87 24.18 5.92
CA LYS A 149 21.47 25.16 4.89
C LYS A 149 22.18 26.50 5.10
N GLY A 150 22.18 27.05 6.32
CA GLY A 150 22.88 28.29 6.64
C GLY A 150 24.39 28.22 6.40
N ARG A 151 25.03 27.06 6.66
CA ARG A 151 26.44 26.82 6.32
C ARG A 151 26.70 26.75 4.82
N TYR A 152 25.78 26.16 4.04
CA TYR A 152 25.90 26.17 2.58
C TYR A 152 25.70 27.58 1.99
N ASP A 153 24.73 28.34 2.50
CA ASP A 153 24.43 29.69 2.02
C ASP A 153 25.59 30.66 2.30
N SER A 154 26.17 30.60 3.52
CA SER A 154 27.34 31.41 3.88
C SER A 154 28.60 31.00 3.11
N ALA A 155 28.85 29.70 2.92
CA ALA A 155 29.95 29.23 2.08
C ALA A 155 29.77 29.64 0.59
N ALA A 156 28.54 29.64 0.09
CA ALA A 156 28.22 30.07 -1.27
C ALA A 156 28.41 31.58 -1.45
N GLU A 157 28.03 32.41 -0.47
CA GLU A 157 28.31 33.85 -0.49
C GLU A 157 29.80 34.16 -0.44
N GLN A 158 30.55 33.42 0.38
CA GLN A 158 31.99 33.62 0.51
C GLN A 158 32.73 33.23 -0.76
N ALA A 159 32.35 32.11 -1.39
CA ALA A 159 32.85 31.71 -2.70
C ALA A 159 32.55 32.74 -3.80
N LYS A 160 31.36 33.37 -3.79
CA LYS A 160 31.03 34.47 -4.72
C LYS A 160 31.90 35.70 -4.50
N LYS A 161 32.11 36.13 -3.25
CA LYS A 161 32.97 37.28 -2.91
C LYS A 161 34.43 37.03 -3.26
N ASP A 162 34.93 35.81 -3.06
CA ASP A 162 36.31 35.44 -3.40
C ASP A 162 36.51 35.36 -4.92
N ALA A 163 35.49 34.90 -5.67
CA ALA A 163 35.48 34.94 -7.12
C ALA A 163 35.44 36.38 -7.67
N GLU A 164 34.64 37.27 -7.09
CA GLU A 164 34.55 38.69 -7.45
C GLU A 164 35.84 39.45 -7.13
N LYS A 165 36.48 39.17 -5.99
CA LYS A 165 37.81 39.72 -5.69
C LYS A 165 38.83 39.24 -6.71
N ARG A 166 38.87 37.93 -7.00
CA ARG A 166 39.79 37.38 -8.01
C ARG A 166 39.60 38.02 -9.38
N SER A 167 38.38 38.31 -9.81
CA SER A 167 38.15 39.01 -11.09
C SER A 167 38.62 40.47 -11.04
N LYS A 168 38.41 41.18 -9.91
CA LYS A 168 38.85 42.57 -9.72
C LYS A 168 40.37 42.72 -9.69
N PHE A 169 41.11 41.74 -9.17
CA PHE A 169 42.58 41.72 -9.17
C PHE A 169 43.19 41.09 -10.44
N ALA A 170 42.38 40.44 -11.28
CA ALA A 170 42.81 39.96 -12.60
C ALA A 170 42.85 41.07 -13.65
N ASP A 171 42.22 42.22 -13.39
CA ASP A 171 42.28 43.41 -14.24
C ASP A 171 43.60 44.17 -13.98
N PRO A 172 44.58 44.16 -14.91
CA PRO A 172 45.89 44.77 -14.70
C PRO A 172 45.79 46.27 -14.42
N THR A 173 44.79 46.96 -14.99
CA THR A 173 44.57 48.40 -14.81
C THR A 173 44.30 48.79 -13.36
N MET A 174 43.56 47.95 -12.62
CA MET A 174 43.22 48.19 -11.20
C MET A 174 44.41 47.97 -10.26
N VAL A 175 45.35 47.08 -10.61
CA VAL A 175 46.57 46.81 -9.84
C VAL A 175 47.53 48.01 -9.91
N TYR A 176 47.66 48.64 -11.08
CA TYR A 176 48.50 49.83 -11.26
C TYR A 176 47.98 51.03 -10.44
N VAL A 177 46.66 51.26 -10.41
CA VAL A 177 46.04 52.35 -9.64
C VAL A 177 46.20 52.15 -8.13
N ALA A 178 46.06 50.92 -7.63
CA ALA A 178 46.24 50.60 -6.21
C ALA A 178 47.69 50.85 -5.73
N ASN A 179 48.69 50.42 -6.51
CA ASN A 179 50.10 50.67 -6.17
C ASN A 179 50.45 52.16 -6.21
N MET A 180 49.85 52.91 -7.14
CA MET A 180 50.07 54.35 -7.26
C MET A 180 49.49 55.14 -6.07
N SER A 181 48.40 54.64 -5.47
CA SER A 181 47.81 55.24 -4.25
C SER A 181 48.60 55.01 -2.96
N LEU A 182 49.59 54.10 -2.96
CA LEU A 182 50.49 53.84 -1.83
C LEU A 182 51.78 54.69 -1.86
N LEU A 183 51.99 55.49 -2.91
CA LEU A 183 53.19 56.30 -3.16
C LEU A 183 53.05 57.79 -2.75
N HIS A 184 51.96 58.15 -2.08
CA HIS A 184 51.70 59.47 -1.48
C HIS A 184 51.49 59.30 0.03
#